data_AF-A0A238CZH0-F1
#
_entry.id   AF-A0A238CZH0-F1
#
_cell.length_a   1.000
_cell.length_b   1.000
_cell.length_c   1.000
_cell.angle_alpha   90.00
_cell.angle_beta   90.00
_cell.angle_gamma   90.00
#
_symmetry.space_group_name_H-M   'P 1'
#
loop_
_entity.id
_entity.type
_entity.pdbx_description
1 polymer ?
#
loop_
_entity_poly.entity_id
_entity_poly.type
_entity_poly.pdbx_seq_one_letter_code
_entity_poly.pdbx_strand_id
1 'polypeptide(L)'
;MAEQTLPDTPVPGAAPRGGLRQWVDDRFPFSALWAAHLTEYYVPKNFNFWYYFGSFAIVVLGIQIVSGIFLVMHYKPDAALAFGSVEYMMRDVRWGWLIRYIHSTGASAFFVVIYMHMFRSLLYGSYRKPRELVWIFGCLIFLSLMGEAFFGYLLPWGQMSFWGAQVIVNLFSAIPFIGPDLSLWIRGDYVVSDATLNRFFAFHVIAIPLLLIGLVGAHIIALHQVGSNNPDGIEIKANKDARGNPRDGIPFHPYYTVHDLFGLSVFLTIFCAVLFFAPTFGGYFLEHNNFIPANPLKTPPHIAPVWYFTPFYSMLRATTSTSVHIWMAVASVAGLWRAWSLRRHPLRLAVLAAGMAFLLWALATVDAKFWGVVVMGGAVISLFFLPWLDHSAVKSIRYRPKWHLSVLLVFALAFVVLGYFGIEEPSPTGYWISVTCTFIYFGFIWLMPWWSRLGEPRPVPERLVYHPH
;
A
#
# COMPACT_ATOMS: atom_id res chain seq x y z
N MET A 1 10.20 7.41 32.82
CA MET A 1 9.21 7.45 33.92
C MET A 1 9.50 8.70 34.72
N ALA A 2 8.67 9.73 34.54
CA ALA A 2 8.55 10.85 35.45
C ALA A 2 7.07 10.90 35.77
N GLU A 3 6.74 10.57 37.01
CA GLU A 3 5.41 10.54 37.58
C GLU A 3 4.93 12.00 37.66
N GLN A 4 4.05 12.38 36.73
CA GLN A 4 3.31 13.63 36.83
C GLN A 4 2.22 13.39 37.87
N THR A 5 2.49 13.81 39.11
CA THR A 5 1.49 13.83 40.17
C THR A 5 0.38 14.81 39.77
N LEU A 6 -0.79 14.25 39.44
CA LEU A 6 -2.03 15.01 39.39
C LEU A 6 -2.32 15.52 40.82
N PRO A 7 -2.72 16.79 41.01
CA PRO A 7 -3.20 17.23 42.32
C PRO A 7 -4.60 16.63 42.55
N ASP A 8 -4.63 15.45 43.18
CA ASP A 8 -5.84 14.79 43.68
C ASP A 8 -6.20 15.33 45.08
N THR A 9 -6.63 16.58 45.17
CA THR A 9 -7.43 17.01 46.34
C THR A 9 -8.68 17.76 45.89
N PRO A 10 -9.88 17.17 46.05
CA PRO A 10 -11.11 17.91 45.86
C PRO A 10 -11.25 18.93 47.01
N VAL A 11 -11.44 20.20 46.66
CA VAL A 11 -11.81 21.24 47.64
C VAL A 11 -13.18 20.86 48.25
N PRO A 12 -13.30 20.69 49.58
CA PRO A 12 -14.57 20.36 50.21
C PRO A 12 -15.55 21.53 50.06
N GLY A 13 -16.69 21.30 49.40
CA GLY A 13 -17.79 22.26 49.33
C GLY A 13 -17.95 23.04 48.01
N ALA A 14 -17.15 22.75 46.98
CA ALA A 14 -17.47 23.25 45.63
C ALA A 14 -18.55 22.35 45.01
N ALA A 15 -19.75 22.90 44.78
CA ALA A 15 -20.74 22.26 43.92
C ALA A 15 -20.07 21.90 42.58
N PRO A 16 -20.25 20.68 42.03
CA PRO A 16 -19.57 20.30 40.80
C PRO A 16 -19.97 21.30 39.73
N ARG A 17 -19.01 22.09 39.24
CA ARG A 17 -19.15 22.86 37.99
C ARG A 17 -19.10 21.90 36.80
N GLY A 18 -19.85 20.80 36.88
CA GLY A 18 -19.70 19.63 36.04
C GLY A 18 -20.62 19.70 34.84
N GLY A 19 -20.18 20.35 33.77
CA GLY A 19 -20.78 20.14 32.46
C GLY A 19 -20.58 18.68 32.00
N LEU A 20 -21.32 18.26 30.97
CA LEU A 20 -21.23 16.90 30.38
C LEU A 20 -19.77 16.46 30.14
N ARG A 21 -18.89 17.39 29.73
CA ARG A 21 -17.46 17.13 29.50
C ARG A 21 -16.73 16.65 30.74
N GLN A 22 -16.93 17.30 31.89
CA GLN A 22 -16.28 16.89 33.14
C GLN A 22 -16.80 15.53 33.62
N TRP A 23 -18.11 15.30 33.51
CA TRP A 23 -18.70 14.00 33.85
C TRP A 23 -18.11 12.84 33.02
N VAL A 24 -17.80 13.08 31.75
CA VAL A 24 -17.10 12.12 30.88
C VAL A 24 -15.66 11.96 31.35
N ASP A 25 -14.91 13.05 31.53
CA ASP A 25 -13.49 13.01 31.90
C ASP A 25 -13.23 12.31 33.24
N ASP A 26 -14.17 12.40 34.19
CA ASP A 26 -14.12 11.67 35.47
C ASP A 26 -14.17 10.13 35.31
N ARG A 27 -14.59 9.62 34.14
CA ARG A 27 -14.79 8.17 33.87
C ARG A 27 -13.96 7.65 32.70
N PHE A 28 -13.69 8.53 31.74
CA PHE A 28 -12.98 8.22 30.51
C PHE A 28 -12.20 9.47 30.10
N PRO A 29 -10.87 9.41 29.96
CA PRO A 29 -10.01 10.59 29.80
C PRO A 29 -10.08 11.19 28.39
N PHE A 30 -11.28 11.53 27.92
CA PHE A 30 -11.57 12.00 26.56
C PHE A 30 -10.77 13.26 26.23
N SER A 31 -10.80 14.27 27.09
CA SER A 31 -10.08 15.53 26.88
C SER A 31 -8.57 15.32 26.78
N ALA A 32 -8.01 14.45 27.62
CA ALA A 32 -6.57 14.16 27.60
C ALA A 32 -6.16 13.40 26.33
N LEU A 33 -6.96 12.42 25.90
CA LEU A 33 -6.74 11.70 24.64
C LEU A 33 -6.86 12.63 23.43
N TRP A 34 -7.87 13.51 23.42
CA TRP A 34 -8.05 14.53 22.39
C TRP A 34 -6.86 15.49 22.33
N ALA A 35 -6.38 15.95 23.48
CA ALA A 35 -5.19 16.80 23.57
C ALA A 35 -3.95 16.08 23.02
N ALA A 36 -3.66 14.87 23.51
CA ALA A 36 -2.46 14.13 23.15
C ALA A 36 -2.39 13.74 21.66
N HIS A 37 -3.53 13.49 21.02
CA HIS A 37 -3.58 13.01 19.63
C HIS A 37 -3.96 14.08 18.60
N LEU A 38 -4.57 15.20 19.00
CA LEU A 38 -5.07 16.20 18.06
C LEU A 38 -4.62 17.62 18.41
N THR A 39 -5.00 18.16 19.57
CA THR A 39 -4.81 19.60 19.81
C THR A 39 -3.44 19.99 20.29
N GLU A 40 -2.77 19.11 21.05
CA GLU A 40 -1.45 19.35 21.63
C GLU A 40 -0.39 18.39 21.05
N TYR A 41 -0.72 17.66 19.99
CA TYR A 41 0.25 16.86 19.24
C TYR A 41 1.14 17.76 18.37
N TYR A 42 2.43 17.84 18.68
CA TYR A 42 3.39 18.64 17.91
C TYR A 42 3.90 17.91 16.67
N VAL A 43 3.87 18.60 15.54
CA VAL A 43 4.32 18.14 14.22
C VAL A 43 5.33 19.12 13.61
N PRO A 44 6.26 18.66 12.75
CA PRO A 44 7.22 19.54 12.08
C PRO A 44 6.55 20.68 11.34
N LYS A 45 7.05 21.91 11.48
CA LYS A 45 6.47 23.11 10.83
C LYS A 45 6.63 23.19 9.31
N ASN A 46 7.46 22.34 8.69
CA ASN A 46 7.84 22.42 7.28
C ASN A 46 7.26 21.28 6.41
N PHE A 47 6.08 20.75 6.74
CA PHE A 47 5.41 19.84 5.82
C PHE A 47 5.10 20.54 4.51
N ASN A 48 5.08 19.74 3.45
CA ASN A 48 4.74 20.18 2.11
C ASN A 48 3.61 19.30 1.56
N PHE A 49 3.27 19.51 0.29
CA PHE A 49 2.23 18.78 -0.44
C PHE A 49 2.19 17.26 -0.17
N TRP A 50 3.33 16.59 -0.06
CA TRP A 50 3.39 15.14 0.11
C TRP A 50 2.80 14.64 1.44
N TYR A 51 2.57 15.52 2.40
CA TYR A 51 2.05 15.17 3.72
C TYR A 51 0.52 15.08 3.75
N TYR A 52 -0.18 15.59 2.74
CA TYR A 52 -1.63 15.46 2.62
C TYR A 52 -2.11 14.02 2.49
N PHE A 53 -1.36 13.17 1.77
CA PHE A 53 -1.82 11.83 1.41
C PHE A 53 -2.09 10.90 2.59
N GLY A 54 -1.55 11.19 3.78
CA GLY A 54 -1.94 10.47 5.01
C GLY A 54 -3.39 10.78 5.42
N SER A 55 -3.73 12.07 5.47
CA SER A 55 -5.10 12.52 5.77
C SER A 55 -6.10 12.08 4.70
N PHE A 56 -5.72 12.14 3.42
CA PHE A 56 -6.58 11.69 2.32
C PHE A 56 -6.90 10.20 2.45
N ALA A 57 -5.94 9.36 2.84
CA ALA A 57 -6.16 7.93 3.01
C ALA A 57 -7.22 7.63 4.10
N ILE A 58 -7.22 8.39 5.20
CA ILE A 58 -8.23 8.25 6.27
C ILE A 58 -9.61 8.64 5.75
N VAL A 59 -9.71 9.74 5.01
CA VAL A 59 -11.01 10.19 4.45
C VAL A 59 -11.53 9.19 3.42
N VAL A 60 -10.69 8.72 2.50
CA VAL A 60 -11.09 7.72 1.50
C VAL A 60 -11.48 6.40 2.17
N LEU A 61 -10.76 5.94 3.20
CA LEU A 61 -11.18 4.78 3.99
C LEU A 61 -12.59 4.96 4.58
N GLY A 62 -12.87 6.12 5.17
CA GLY A 62 -14.20 6.46 5.67
C GLY A 62 -15.27 6.44 4.57
N ILE A 63 -14.97 7.02 3.41
CA ILE A 63 -15.85 6.99 2.23
C ILE A 63 -16.14 5.54 1.81
N GLN A 64 -15.13 4.68 1.73
CA GLN A 64 -15.30 3.28 1.34
C GLN A 64 -16.15 2.49 2.34
N ILE A 65 -15.92 2.66 3.64
CA ILE A 65 -16.70 1.99 4.68
C ILE A 65 -18.17 2.43 4.61
N VAL A 66 -18.41 3.74 4.59
CA VAL A 66 -19.79 4.27 4.59
C VAL A 66 -20.53 3.86 3.31
N SER A 67 -19.91 4.06 2.14
CA SER A 67 -20.53 3.64 0.87
C SER A 67 -20.73 2.13 0.78
N GLY A 68 -19.79 1.32 1.28
CA GLY A 68 -19.92 -0.14 1.34
C GLY A 68 -21.09 -0.60 2.21
N ILE A 69 -21.31 0.04 3.36
CA ILE A 69 -22.48 -0.20 4.24
C ILE A 69 -23.80 0.07 3.49
N PHE A 70 -23.88 1.17 2.74
CA PHE A 70 -25.09 1.46 1.96
C PHE A 70 -25.29 0.47 0.79
N LEU A 71 -24.21 0.03 0.13
CA LEU A 71 -24.30 -0.95 -0.96
C LEU A 71 -24.75 -2.32 -0.44
N VAL A 72 -24.22 -2.78 0.70
CA VAL A 72 -24.57 -4.10 1.23
C VAL A 72 -26.04 -4.23 1.65
N MET A 73 -26.73 -3.11 1.93
CA MET A 73 -28.18 -3.10 2.19
C MET A 73 -29.02 -3.51 0.98
N HIS A 74 -28.47 -3.43 -0.23
CA HIS A 74 -29.17 -3.73 -1.49
C HIS A 74 -28.53 -4.88 -2.29
N TYR A 75 -27.29 -5.24 -1.99
CA TYR A 75 -26.56 -6.31 -2.66
C TYR A 75 -27.04 -7.72 -2.26
N LYS A 76 -26.99 -8.67 -3.20
CA LYS A 76 -27.30 -10.09 -2.96
C LYS A 76 -26.07 -10.97 -3.26
N PRO A 77 -25.42 -11.59 -2.25
CA PRO A 77 -24.26 -12.46 -2.44
C PRO A 77 -24.68 -13.86 -2.93
N ASP A 78 -25.28 -13.92 -4.11
CA ASP A 78 -25.73 -15.15 -4.77
C ASP A 78 -25.33 -15.08 -6.24
N ALA A 79 -24.67 -16.11 -6.77
CA ALA A 79 -24.11 -16.07 -8.13
C ALA A 79 -25.15 -15.82 -9.24
N ALA A 80 -26.42 -16.18 -9.01
CA ALA A 80 -27.52 -15.90 -9.95
C ALA A 80 -28.08 -14.48 -9.80
N LEU A 81 -27.96 -13.86 -8.61
CA LEU A 81 -28.55 -12.57 -8.30
C LEU A 81 -27.56 -11.41 -8.21
N ALA A 82 -26.27 -11.67 -8.01
CA ALA A 82 -25.26 -10.66 -7.68
C ALA A 82 -25.20 -9.54 -8.73
N PHE A 83 -24.99 -9.90 -9.99
CA PHE A 83 -24.98 -8.95 -11.10
C PHE A 83 -26.29 -8.16 -11.20
N GLY A 84 -27.44 -8.86 -11.10
CA GLY A 84 -28.76 -8.23 -11.15
C GLY A 84 -29.00 -7.25 -9.99
N SER A 85 -28.55 -7.58 -8.78
CA SER A 85 -28.67 -6.71 -7.60
C SER A 85 -27.86 -5.43 -7.75
N VAL A 86 -26.71 -5.51 -8.44
CA VAL A 86 -25.87 -4.36 -8.75
C VAL A 86 -26.50 -3.45 -9.81
N GLU A 87 -27.14 -4.03 -10.83
CA GLU A 87 -27.90 -3.25 -11.81
C GLU A 87 -29.18 -2.63 -11.20
N TYR A 88 -29.87 -3.34 -10.30
CA TYR A 88 -30.97 -2.79 -9.51
C TYR A 88 -30.52 -1.56 -8.71
N MET A 89 -29.36 -1.61 -8.05
CA MET A 89 -28.80 -0.44 -7.34
C MET A 89 -28.55 0.75 -8.28
N MET A 90 -28.11 0.50 -9.51
CA MET A 90 -27.85 1.58 -10.46
C MET A 90 -29.11 2.25 -10.99
N ARG A 91 -30.21 1.51 -11.10
CA ARG A 91 -31.38 1.93 -11.88
C ARG A 91 -32.55 2.31 -11.00
N ASP A 92 -32.77 1.58 -9.91
CA ASP A 92 -34.02 1.62 -9.16
C ASP A 92 -33.83 2.18 -7.74
N VAL A 93 -32.66 1.98 -7.13
CA VAL A 93 -32.36 2.57 -5.82
C VAL A 93 -32.09 4.07 -5.98
N ARG A 94 -32.84 4.89 -5.25
CA ARG A 94 -32.65 6.35 -5.24
C ARG A 94 -31.22 6.69 -4.83
N TRP A 95 -30.48 7.38 -5.70
CA TRP A 95 -29.05 7.70 -5.56
C TRP A 95 -28.11 6.47 -5.51
N GLY A 96 -28.59 5.25 -5.78
CA GLY A 96 -27.76 4.05 -5.73
C GLY A 96 -26.62 4.08 -6.73
N TRP A 97 -26.82 4.67 -7.93
CA TRP A 97 -25.75 4.90 -8.91
C TRP A 97 -24.61 5.76 -8.36
N LEU A 98 -24.94 6.78 -7.57
CA LEU A 98 -23.96 7.70 -6.99
C LEU A 98 -23.14 6.95 -5.94
N ILE A 99 -23.79 6.20 -5.06
CA ILE A 99 -23.10 5.40 -4.03
C ILE A 99 -22.22 4.31 -4.67
N ARG A 100 -22.69 3.63 -5.73
CA ARG A 100 -21.87 2.64 -6.45
C ARG A 100 -20.63 3.30 -7.03
N TYR A 101 -20.77 4.44 -7.71
CA TYR A 101 -19.60 5.13 -8.27
C TYR A 101 -18.70 5.74 -7.21
N ILE A 102 -19.22 6.25 -6.09
CA ILE A 102 -18.40 6.67 -4.95
C ILE A 102 -17.52 5.50 -4.49
N HIS A 103 -18.11 4.31 -4.33
CA HIS A 103 -17.37 3.15 -3.86
C HIS A 103 -16.35 2.64 -4.89
N SER A 104 -16.72 2.57 -6.17
CA SER A 104 -15.82 2.04 -7.21
C SER A 104 -14.71 3.03 -7.59
N THR A 105 -15.04 4.30 -7.82
CA THR A 105 -14.03 5.33 -8.12
C THR A 105 -13.23 5.66 -6.86
N GLY A 106 -13.84 5.57 -5.68
CA GLY A 106 -13.17 5.70 -4.40
C GLY A 106 -12.08 4.65 -4.19
N ALA A 107 -12.27 3.41 -4.64
CA ALA A 107 -11.21 2.40 -4.64
C ALA A 107 -10.00 2.84 -5.49
N SER A 108 -10.22 3.36 -6.70
CA SER A 108 -9.14 3.92 -7.52
C SER A 108 -8.45 5.12 -6.87
N ALA A 109 -9.23 6.06 -6.31
CA ALA A 109 -8.68 7.19 -5.56
C ALA A 109 -7.84 6.72 -4.36
N PHE A 110 -8.25 5.64 -3.69
CA PHE A 110 -7.51 5.06 -2.56
C PHE A 110 -6.12 4.60 -2.99
N PHE A 111 -5.99 3.86 -4.10
CA PHE A 111 -4.69 3.42 -4.59
C PHE A 111 -3.81 4.56 -5.10
N VAL A 112 -4.38 5.58 -5.75
CA VAL A 112 -3.63 6.80 -6.09
C VAL A 112 -3.04 7.42 -4.82
N VAL A 113 -3.87 7.61 -3.79
CA VAL A 113 -3.45 8.21 -2.52
C VAL A 113 -2.38 7.38 -1.83
N ILE A 114 -2.54 6.04 -1.77
CA ILE A 114 -1.57 5.15 -1.11
C ILE A 114 -0.24 5.09 -1.87
N TYR A 115 -0.25 5.04 -3.21
CA TYR A 115 1.00 5.10 -3.97
C TYR A 115 1.75 6.42 -3.76
N MET A 116 1.04 7.55 -3.73
CA MET A 116 1.66 8.85 -3.44
C MET A 116 2.15 8.92 -1.97
N HIS A 117 1.42 8.33 -1.03
CA HIS A 117 1.83 8.24 0.37
C HIS A 117 3.09 7.39 0.57
N MET A 118 3.20 6.26 -0.15
CA MET A 118 4.37 5.38 -0.14
C MET A 118 5.56 6.06 -0.85
N PHE A 119 5.33 6.71 -1.98
CA PHE A 119 6.37 7.44 -2.70
C PHE A 119 6.96 8.60 -1.87
N ARG A 120 6.13 9.32 -1.11
CA ARG A 120 6.60 10.28 -0.09
C ARG A 120 7.57 9.64 0.89
N SER A 121 7.29 8.42 1.33
CA SER A 121 8.15 7.71 2.28
C SER A 121 9.50 7.35 1.66
N LEU A 122 9.53 7.03 0.36
CA LEU A 122 10.74 6.84 -0.44
C LEU A 122 11.55 8.14 -0.59
N LEU A 123 10.88 9.27 -0.84
CA LEU A 123 11.53 10.58 -0.96
C LEU A 123 12.22 11.02 0.34
N TYR A 124 11.56 10.86 1.48
CA TYR A 124 12.06 11.42 2.75
C TYR A 124 12.71 10.38 3.68
N GLY A 125 12.80 9.12 3.26
CA GLY A 125 13.32 8.03 4.08
C GLY A 125 12.48 7.81 5.35
N SER A 126 11.16 8.00 5.25
CA SER A 126 10.24 7.91 6.39
C SER A 126 10.09 6.48 6.94
N TYR A 127 10.59 5.48 6.22
CA TYR A 127 10.65 4.08 6.67
C TYR A 127 11.90 3.76 7.50
N ARG A 128 12.89 4.67 7.54
CA ARG A 128 14.15 4.46 8.27
C ARG A 128 13.96 4.70 9.76
N LYS A 129 14.91 4.20 10.56
CA LYS A 129 14.95 4.37 12.02
C LYS A 129 14.60 5.79 12.47
N PRO A 130 13.72 5.99 13.48
CA PRO A 130 13.05 4.98 14.31
C PRO A 130 11.65 4.56 13.82
N ARG A 131 11.35 4.70 12.52
CA ARG A 131 9.99 4.53 11.95
C ARG A 131 9.77 3.18 11.28
N GLU A 132 10.60 2.17 11.57
CA GLU A 132 10.52 0.85 10.95
C GLU A 132 9.15 0.21 11.19
N LEU A 133 8.61 0.32 12.41
CA LEU A 133 7.30 -0.23 12.76
C LEU A 133 6.14 0.49 12.04
N VAL A 134 6.24 1.81 11.85
CA VAL A 134 5.29 2.59 11.05
C VAL A 134 5.26 2.06 9.62
N TRP A 135 6.43 1.77 9.05
CA TRP A 135 6.56 1.20 7.71
C TRP A 135 6.00 -0.22 7.61
N ILE A 136 6.28 -1.09 8.58
CA ILE A 136 5.72 -2.46 8.61
C ILE A 136 4.19 -2.40 8.64
N PHE A 137 3.60 -1.61 9.53
CA PHE A 137 2.14 -1.44 9.56
C PHE A 137 1.62 -0.87 8.24
N GLY A 138 2.33 0.09 7.62
CA GLY A 138 1.98 0.60 6.30
C GLY A 138 1.99 -0.48 5.21
N CYS A 139 2.97 -1.38 5.22
CA CYS A 139 3.04 -2.51 4.28
C CYS A 139 1.93 -3.53 4.52
N LEU A 140 1.58 -3.80 5.79
CA LEU A 140 0.44 -4.66 6.14
C LEU A 140 -0.89 -4.03 5.69
N ILE A 141 -1.08 -2.73 5.90
CA ILE A 141 -2.25 -1.99 5.40
C ILE A 141 -2.32 -2.09 3.88
N PHE A 142 -1.20 -1.89 3.18
CA PHE A 142 -1.17 -2.00 1.73
C PHE A 142 -1.56 -3.41 1.25
N LEU A 143 -1.02 -4.47 1.88
CA LEU A 143 -1.40 -5.85 1.54
C LEU A 143 -2.87 -6.13 1.83
N SER A 144 -3.39 -5.68 2.97
CA SER A 144 -4.81 -5.79 3.30
C SER A 144 -5.69 -5.01 2.33
N LEU A 145 -5.29 -3.82 1.90
CA LEU A 145 -6.01 -3.01 0.91
C LEU A 145 -6.02 -3.68 -0.47
N MET A 146 -4.92 -4.32 -0.88
CA MET A 146 -4.89 -5.13 -2.10
C MET A 146 -5.89 -6.30 -2.00
N GLY A 147 -5.92 -7.00 -0.86
CA GLY A 147 -6.92 -8.05 -0.62
C GLY A 147 -8.34 -7.52 -0.65
N GLU A 148 -8.60 -6.42 0.04
CA GLU A 148 -9.91 -5.77 0.12
C GLU A 148 -10.46 -5.41 -1.26
N ALA A 149 -9.63 -4.75 -2.08
CA ALA A 149 -10.03 -4.34 -3.40
C ALA A 149 -10.24 -5.53 -4.35
N PHE A 150 -9.48 -6.61 -4.20
CA PHE A 150 -9.70 -7.83 -4.96
C PHE A 150 -11.03 -8.51 -4.59
N PHE A 151 -11.32 -8.67 -3.30
CA PHE A 151 -12.57 -9.29 -2.85
C PHE A 151 -13.78 -8.45 -3.26
N GLY A 152 -13.71 -7.12 -3.15
CA GLY A 152 -14.76 -6.21 -3.61
C GLY A 152 -14.96 -6.23 -5.13
N TYR A 153 -13.88 -6.30 -5.91
CA TYR A 153 -13.95 -6.36 -7.38
C TYR A 153 -14.64 -7.63 -7.91
N LEU A 154 -14.68 -8.70 -7.12
CA LEU A 154 -15.38 -9.93 -7.47
C LEU A 154 -16.92 -9.78 -7.35
N LEU A 155 -17.41 -8.95 -6.43
CA LEU A 155 -18.83 -8.92 -6.05
C LEU A 155 -19.81 -8.53 -7.16
N PRO A 156 -19.49 -7.64 -8.12
CA PRO A 156 -20.38 -7.36 -9.24
C PRO A 156 -20.70 -8.58 -10.10
N TRP A 157 -19.88 -9.64 -10.03
CA TRP A 157 -20.08 -10.90 -10.76
C TRP A 157 -20.24 -10.72 -12.27
N GLY A 158 -19.49 -9.75 -12.83
CA GLY A 158 -19.33 -9.58 -14.27
C GLY A 158 -18.20 -10.46 -14.82
N GLN A 159 -17.93 -10.35 -16.13
CA GLN A 159 -16.89 -11.15 -16.78
C GLN A 159 -15.50 -10.95 -16.16
N MET A 160 -15.10 -9.70 -15.90
CA MET A 160 -13.78 -9.41 -15.35
C MET A 160 -13.68 -9.84 -13.89
N SER A 161 -14.76 -9.69 -13.12
CA SER A 161 -14.88 -10.21 -11.75
C SER A 161 -14.65 -11.72 -11.70
N PHE A 162 -15.37 -12.49 -12.51
CA PHE A 162 -15.30 -13.95 -12.51
C PHE A 162 -13.94 -14.47 -13.00
N TRP A 163 -13.49 -14.02 -14.17
CA TRP A 163 -12.24 -14.50 -14.75
C TRP A 163 -11.01 -13.98 -13.99
N GLY A 164 -11.06 -12.76 -13.45
CA GLY A 164 -10.04 -12.24 -12.55
C GLY A 164 -9.90 -13.10 -11.30
N ALA A 165 -11.02 -13.48 -10.67
CA ALA A 165 -11.02 -14.40 -9.53
C ALA A 165 -10.44 -15.77 -9.90
N GLN A 166 -10.85 -16.34 -11.03
CA GLN A 166 -10.35 -17.62 -11.52
C GLN A 166 -8.83 -17.57 -11.71
N VAL A 167 -8.29 -16.51 -12.33
CA VAL A 167 -6.84 -16.34 -12.52
C VAL A 167 -6.12 -16.25 -11.18
N ILE A 168 -6.55 -15.36 -10.28
CA ILE A 168 -5.87 -15.13 -8.99
C ILE A 168 -5.89 -16.38 -8.11
N VAL A 169 -7.03 -17.09 -7.99
CA VAL A 169 -7.06 -18.32 -7.20
C VAL A 169 -6.18 -19.40 -7.83
N ASN A 170 -6.13 -19.50 -9.16
CA ASN A 170 -5.24 -20.42 -9.87
C ASN A 170 -3.75 -20.11 -9.73
N LEU A 171 -3.37 -18.93 -9.22
CA LEU A 171 -1.97 -18.63 -8.90
C LEU A 171 -1.50 -19.47 -7.72
N PHE A 172 -2.35 -19.70 -6.72
CA PHE A 172 -2.00 -20.55 -5.56
C PHE A 172 -1.79 -22.01 -5.95
N SER A 173 -2.40 -22.46 -7.06
CA SER A 173 -2.18 -23.80 -7.61
C SER A 173 -0.74 -24.04 -8.07
N ALA A 174 0.05 -22.97 -8.28
CA ALA A 174 1.44 -23.08 -8.71
C ALA A 174 2.39 -23.44 -7.58
N ILE A 175 1.95 -23.37 -6.31
CA ILE A 175 2.78 -23.72 -5.16
C ILE A 175 3.05 -25.23 -5.16
N PRO A 176 4.32 -25.68 -5.18
CA PRO A 176 4.64 -27.10 -5.16
C PRO A 176 4.03 -27.81 -3.94
N PHE A 177 3.62 -29.06 -4.13
CA PHE A 177 3.06 -29.97 -3.11
C PHE A 177 1.66 -29.62 -2.61
N ILE A 178 1.40 -28.38 -2.19
CA ILE A 178 0.12 -27.98 -1.55
C ILE A 178 -0.80 -27.16 -2.45
N GLY A 179 -0.33 -26.72 -3.63
CA GLY A 179 -1.02 -25.75 -4.47
C GLY A 179 -2.43 -26.16 -4.90
N PRO A 180 -2.65 -27.37 -5.45
CA PRO A 180 -3.98 -27.81 -5.88
C PRO A 180 -5.01 -27.79 -4.75
N ASP A 181 -4.65 -28.36 -3.59
CA ASP A 181 -5.53 -28.43 -2.42
C ASP A 181 -5.80 -27.04 -1.83
N LEU A 182 -4.77 -26.18 -1.78
CA LEU A 182 -4.92 -24.80 -1.32
C LEU A 182 -5.86 -24.01 -2.24
N SER A 183 -5.71 -24.13 -3.56
CA SER A 183 -6.57 -23.46 -4.54
C SER A 183 -8.02 -23.94 -4.48
N LEU A 184 -8.23 -25.25 -4.28
CA LEU A 184 -9.56 -25.84 -4.05
C LEU A 184 -10.17 -25.32 -2.74
N TRP A 185 -9.38 -25.31 -1.66
CA TRP A 185 -9.81 -24.79 -0.37
C TRP A 185 -10.11 -23.30 -0.40
N ILE A 186 -9.37 -22.47 -1.15
CA ILE A 186 -9.63 -21.02 -1.23
C ILE A 186 -10.97 -20.74 -1.94
N ARG A 187 -11.24 -21.40 -3.08
CA ARG A 187 -12.49 -21.18 -3.84
C ARG A 187 -13.70 -21.88 -3.23
N GLY A 188 -13.50 -23.01 -2.55
CA GLY A 188 -14.56 -23.76 -1.86
C GLY A 188 -15.36 -24.72 -2.73
N ASP A 189 -14.95 -24.94 -3.98
CA ASP A 189 -15.59 -25.81 -4.97
C ASP A 189 -14.58 -26.16 -6.07
N TYR A 190 -14.88 -27.05 -7.02
CA TYR A 190 -13.93 -27.41 -8.08
C TYR A 190 -13.65 -26.27 -9.08
N VAL A 191 -14.56 -25.31 -9.17
CA VAL A 191 -14.46 -24.11 -10.01
C VAL A 191 -14.80 -22.87 -9.19
N VAL A 192 -14.56 -21.68 -9.72
CA VAL A 192 -15.13 -20.46 -9.12
C VAL A 192 -16.66 -20.55 -9.26
N SER A 193 -17.36 -20.50 -8.13
CA SER A 193 -18.81 -20.70 -8.05
C SER A 193 -19.43 -19.82 -6.97
N ASP A 194 -20.70 -20.06 -6.66
CA ASP A 194 -21.43 -19.37 -5.58
C ASP A 194 -20.72 -19.46 -4.22
N ALA A 195 -20.09 -20.61 -3.92
CA ALA A 195 -19.32 -20.79 -2.70
C ALA A 195 -18.13 -19.81 -2.62
N THR A 196 -17.48 -19.52 -3.75
CA THR A 196 -16.39 -18.54 -3.83
C THR A 196 -16.91 -17.14 -3.56
N LEU A 197 -18.03 -16.76 -4.19
CA LEU A 197 -18.66 -15.46 -4.05
C LEU A 197 -19.03 -15.17 -2.59
N ASN A 198 -19.72 -16.11 -1.94
CA ASN A 198 -20.17 -15.96 -0.55
C ASN A 198 -19.00 -15.77 0.43
N ARG A 199 -17.91 -16.52 0.24
CA ARG A 199 -16.72 -16.40 1.09
C ARG A 199 -16.01 -15.08 0.89
N PHE A 200 -15.87 -14.63 -0.36
CA PHE A 200 -15.18 -13.39 -0.68
C PHE A 200 -16.01 -12.18 -0.25
N PHE A 201 -17.34 -12.28 -0.31
CA PHE A 201 -18.23 -11.32 0.32
C PHE A 201 -17.97 -11.17 1.83
N ALA A 202 -17.84 -12.28 2.56
CA ALA A 202 -17.53 -12.23 3.99
C ALA A 202 -16.15 -11.59 4.28
N PHE A 203 -15.14 -11.86 3.44
CA PHE A 203 -13.84 -11.21 3.56
C PHE A 203 -13.90 -9.71 3.30
N HIS A 204 -14.58 -9.31 2.22
CA HIS A 204 -14.71 -7.90 1.82
C HIS A 204 -15.52 -7.07 2.81
N VAL A 205 -16.64 -7.59 3.30
CA VAL A 205 -17.56 -6.77 4.12
C VAL A 205 -17.16 -6.76 5.59
N ILE A 206 -16.57 -7.85 6.10
CA ILE A 206 -16.34 -8.03 7.53
C ILE A 206 -14.85 -8.10 7.85
N ALA A 207 -14.18 -9.16 7.38
CA ALA A 207 -12.88 -9.52 7.94
C ALA A 207 -11.78 -8.47 7.63
N ILE A 208 -11.68 -8.04 6.37
CA ILE A 208 -10.61 -7.16 5.94
C ILE A 208 -10.85 -5.69 6.36
N PRO A 209 -12.07 -5.12 6.30
CA PRO A 209 -12.32 -3.78 6.85
C PRO A 209 -12.00 -3.66 8.34
N LEU A 210 -12.37 -4.66 9.15
CA LEU A 210 -12.04 -4.67 10.58
C LEU A 210 -10.53 -4.75 10.81
N LEU A 211 -9.83 -5.58 10.03
CA LEU A 211 -8.37 -5.65 10.05
C LEU A 211 -7.73 -4.31 9.66
N LEU A 212 -8.23 -3.65 8.60
CA LEU A 212 -7.74 -2.35 8.14
C LEU A 212 -7.91 -1.27 9.21
N ILE A 213 -9.07 -1.19 9.88
CA ILE A 213 -9.30 -0.24 10.99
C ILE A 213 -8.28 -0.48 12.11
N GLY A 214 -8.08 -1.73 12.51
CA GLY A 214 -7.10 -2.10 13.54
C GLY A 214 -5.66 -1.74 13.15
N LEU A 215 -5.25 -2.05 11.92
CA LEU A 215 -3.92 -1.74 11.41
C LEU A 215 -3.69 -0.23 11.25
N VAL A 216 -4.69 0.54 10.80
CA VAL A 216 -4.61 2.01 10.72
C VAL A 216 -4.47 2.61 12.11
N GLY A 217 -5.22 2.12 13.10
CA GLY A 217 -5.04 2.49 14.50
C GLY A 217 -3.62 2.24 14.99
N ALA A 218 -3.09 1.03 14.77
CA ALA A 218 -1.71 0.67 15.12
C ALA A 218 -0.66 1.55 14.39
N HIS A 219 -0.90 1.87 13.11
CA HIS A 219 -0.05 2.73 12.31
C HIS A 219 0.03 4.16 12.85
N ILE A 220 -1.12 4.74 13.23
CA ILE A 220 -1.20 6.08 13.84
C ILE A 220 -0.55 6.09 15.22
N ILE A 221 -0.80 5.08 16.06
CA ILE A 221 -0.17 4.97 17.38
C ILE A 221 1.36 4.88 17.26
N ALA A 222 1.87 4.03 16.36
CA ALA A 222 3.30 3.93 16.10
C ALA A 222 3.89 5.26 15.61
N LEU A 223 3.18 5.97 14.72
CA LEU A 223 3.57 7.31 14.25
C LEU A 223 3.60 8.33 15.39
N HIS A 224 2.60 8.33 16.27
CA HIS A 224 2.51 9.28 17.38
C HIS A 224 3.61 9.04 18.41
N GLN A 225 4.03 7.79 18.61
CA GLN A 225 5.15 7.44 19.48
C GLN A 225 6.46 8.08 19.01
N VAL A 226 6.83 7.87 17.74
CA VAL A 226 8.14 8.32 17.21
C VAL A 226 8.12 9.72 16.59
N GLY A 227 6.94 10.23 16.25
CA GLY A 227 6.75 11.52 15.59
C GLY A 227 6.88 11.47 14.07
N SER A 228 6.16 12.36 13.40
CA SER A 228 6.23 12.49 11.94
C SER A 228 7.63 12.88 11.45
N ASN A 229 8.07 12.26 10.35
CA ASN A 229 9.25 12.71 9.62
C ASN A 229 8.94 14.04 8.90
N ASN A 230 9.95 14.75 8.40
CA ASN A 230 9.78 15.97 7.61
C ASN A 230 10.63 15.94 6.34
N PRO A 231 10.41 16.89 5.40
CA PRO A 231 11.20 16.94 4.18
C PRO A 231 12.71 17.06 4.39
N ASP A 232 13.16 17.53 5.55
CA ASP A 232 14.58 17.63 5.88
C ASP A 232 15.14 16.38 6.60
N GLY A 233 14.29 15.48 7.09
CA GLY A 233 14.71 14.26 7.78
C GLY A 233 15.20 14.48 9.22
N ILE A 234 14.91 15.63 9.84
CA ILE A 234 15.40 16.04 11.16
C ILE A 234 14.43 15.61 12.27
N GLU A 235 14.91 15.06 13.39
CA GLU A 235 14.05 14.60 14.50
C GLU A 235 13.66 15.74 15.45
N ILE A 236 12.45 16.30 15.30
CA ILE A 236 12.01 17.44 16.13
C ILE A 236 11.83 17.09 17.61
N LYS A 237 11.46 15.84 17.93
CA LYS A 237 11.22 15.40 19.32
C LYS A 237 12.49 15.38 20.17
N ALA A 238 13.66 15.34 19.53
CA ALA A 238 14.95 15.37 20.22
C ALA A 238 15.36 16.79 20.64
N ASN A 239 14.89 17.83 19.94
CA ASN A 239 15.27 19.23 20.20
C ASN A 239 14.10 20.00 20.82
N LYS A 240 14.11 20.13 22.15
CA LYS A 240 13.03 20.73 22.94
C LYS A 240 13.40 22.11 23.50
N ASP A 241 12.41 22.95 23.73
CA ASP A 241 12.54 24.21 24.45
C ASP A 241 12.51 23.99 25.98
N ALA A 242 12.62 25.07 26.75
CA ALA A 242 12.58 25.03 28.21
C ALA A 242 11.23 24.53 28.78
N ARG A 243 10.17 24.51 27.96
CA ARG A 243 8.83 24.03 28.33
C ARG A 243 8.62 22.57 27.93
N GLY A 244 9.63 21.92 27.34
CA GLY A 244 9.55 20.53 26.88
C GLY A 244 8.93 20.35 25.50
N ASN A 245 8.61 21.44 24.79
CA ASN A 245 7.99 21.40 23.46
C ASN A 245 9.06 21.33 22.36
N PRO A 246 8.83 20.59 21.26
CA PRO A 246 9.74 20.59 20.10
C PRO A 246 9.95 22.00 19.55
N ARG A 247 11.20 22.50 19.49
CA ARG A 247 11.50 23.86 19.03
C ARG A 247 11.14 24.11 17.56
N ASP A 248 11.08 23.04 16.79
CA ASP A 248 10.78 23.01 15.36
C ASP A 248 9.39 22.41 15.07
N GLY A 249 8.61 22.17 16.11
CA GLY A 249 7.23 21.72 15.99
C GLY A 249 6.24 22.86 16.18
N ILE A 250 5.06 22.68 15.61
CA ILE A 250 3.85 23.45 15.93
C ILE A 250 2.74 22.46 16.30
N PRO A 251 1.74 22.87 17.10
CA PRO A 251 0.56 22.06 17.37
C PRO A 251 -0.13 21.65 16.06
N PHE A 252 -0.62 20.42 15.97
CA PHE A 252 -1.34 19.93 14.80
C PHE A 252 -2.63 20.72 14.57
N HIS A 253 -3.41 20.98 15.62
CA HIS A 253 -4.56 21.88 15.56
C HIS A 253 -4.19 23.29 16.04
N PRO A 254 -4.64 24.37 15.37
CA PRO A 254 -5.46 24.37 14.15
C PRO A 254 -4.63 24.28 12.85
N TYR A 255 -3.31 24.48 12.92
CA TYR A 255 -2.46 24.72 11.75
C TYR A 255 -2.58 23.64 10.67
N TYR A 256 -2.29 22.39 11.02
CA TYR A 256 -2.35 21.28 10.08
C TYR A 256 -3.76 20.76 9.85
N THR A 257 -4.69 20.97 10.79
CA THR A 257 -6.11 20.71 10.52
C THR A 257 -6.63 21.59 9.37
N VAL A 258 -6.33 22.90 9.38
CA VAL A 258 -6.75 23.83 8.33
C VAL A 258 -6.01 23.56 7.02
N HIS A 259 -4.70 23.32 7.09
CA HIS A 259 -3.89 22.88 5.95
C HIS A 259 -4.52 21.65 5.28
N ASP A 260 -4.75 20.58 6.04
CA ASP A 260 -5.29 19.32 5.51
C ASP A 260 -6.71 19.49 4.97
N LEU A 261 -7.55 20.32 5.59
CA LEU A 261 -8.87 20.66 5.06
C LEU A 261 -8.80 21.38 3.71
N PHE A 262 -7.85 22.31 3.53
CA PHE A 262 -7.64 22.95 2.24
C PHE A 262 -7.23 21.93 1.17
N GLY A 263 -6.21 21.11 1.45
CA GLY A 263 -5.79 20.04 0.53
C GLY A 263 -6.94 19.07 0.22
N LEU A 264 -7.73 18.72 1.23
CA LEU A 264 -8.87 17.82 1.10
C LEU A 264 -9.96 18.42 0.22
N SER A 265 -10.23 19.72 0.33
CA SER A 265 -11.24 20.38 -0.51
C SER A 265 -10.88 20.32 -2.00
N VAL A 266 -9.60 20.50 -2.34
CA VAL A 266 -9.09 20.37 -3.72
C VAL A 266 -9.18 18.93 -4.17
N PHE A 267 -8.72 17.97 -3.34
CA PHE A 267 -8.81 16.55 -3.64
C PHE A 267 -10.26 16.10 -3.89
N LEU A 268 -11.20 16.47 -3.02
CA LEU A 268 -12.62 16.13 -3.16
C LEU A 268 -13.25 16.80 -4.39
N THR A 269 -12.81 18.00 -4.77
CA THR A 269 -13.26 18.65 -6.01
C THR A 269 -12.85 17.82 -7.24
N ILE A 270 -11.59 17.37 -7.29
CA ILE A 270 -11.09 16.50 -8.38
C ILE A 270 -11.81 15.14 -8.35
N PHE A 271 -11.95 14.54 -7.17
CA PHE A 271 -12.67 13.28 -6.98
C PHE A 271 -14.11 13.38 -7.48
N CYS A 272 -14.85 14.43 -7.11
CA CYS A 272 -16.19 14.70 -7.60
C CYS A 272 -16.21 14.92 -9.12
N ALA A 273 -15.23 15.64 -9.68
CA ALA A 273 -15.16 15.83 -11.12
C ALA A 273 -15.03 14.48 -11.87
N VAL A 274 -14.17 13.57 -11.37
CA VAL A 274 -14.06 12.23 -11.95
C VAL A 274 -15.34 11.42 -11.74
N LEU A 275 -15.89 11.44 -10.51
CA LEU A 275 -17.11 10.74 -10.13
C LEU A 275 -18.31 11.10 -11.02
N PHE A 276 -18.53 12.39 -11.28
CA PHE A 276 -19.70 12.87 -12.02
C PHE A 276 -19.51 12.88 -13.54
N PHE A 277 -18.29 13.15 -14.03
CA PHE A 277 -18.06 13.37 -15.46
C PHE A 277 -17.29 12.24 -16.16
N ALA A 278 -16.54 11.42 -15.42
CA ALA A 278 -15.73 10.34 -15.99
C ALA A 278 -15.56 9.12 -15.06
N PRO A 279 -16.66 8.52 -14.52
CA PRO A 279 -16.56 7.49 -13.49
C PRO A 279 -15.91 6.17 -13.96
N THR A 280 -15.95 5.88 -15.26
CA THR A 280 -15.23 4.73 -15.84
C THR A 280 -13.79 5.06 -16.20
N PHE A 281 -13.46 6.36 -16.29
CA PHE A 281 -12.19 6.90 -16.76
C PHE A 281 -11.68 6.21 -18.03
N GLY A 282 -12.52 6.10 -19.06
CA GLY A 282 -12.15 5.45 -20.33
C GLY A 282 -11.96 3.92 -20.23
N GLY A 283 -12.41 3.28 -19.16
CA GLY A 283 -12.25 1.85 -18.92
C GLY A 283 -11.13 1.52 -17.94
N TYR A 284 -10.32 2.48 -17.52
CA TYR A 284 -9.22 2.27 -16.56
C TYR A 284 -9.72 2.00 -15.14
N PHE A 285 -10.82 2.64 -14.72
CA PHE A 285 -11.38 2.47 -13.38
C PHE A 285 -12.46 1.40 -13.33
N LEU A 286 -13.25 1.29 -14.40
CA LEU A 286 -14.31 0.31 -14.57
C LEU A 286 -14.29 -0.22 -16.00
N GLU A 287 -13.89 -1.47 -16.17
CA GLU A 287 -13.73 -2.09 -17.47
C GLU A 287 -15.11 -2.40 -18.09
N HIS A 288 -15.27 -2.10 -19.38
CA HIS A 288 -16.51 -2.35 -20.11
C HIS A 288 -16.98 -3.81 -20.04
N ASN A 289 -16.04 -4.76 -20.06
CA ASN A 289 -16.34 -6.19 -19.94
C ASN A 289 -17.00 -6.54 -18.59
N ASN A 290 -16.79 -5.75 -17.53
CA ASN A 290 -17.39 -6.01 -16.23
C ASN A 290 -18.85 -5.55 -16.12
N PHE A 291 -19.38 -4.91 -17.17
CA PHE A 291 -20.82 -4.66 -17.34
C PHE A 291 -21.53 -5.78 -18.12
N ILE A 292 -20.83 -6.88 -18.40
CA ILE A 292 -21.40 -8.10 -18.98
C ILE A 292 -21.47 -9.14 -17.87
N PRO A 293 -22.62 -9.82 -17.65
CA PRO A 293 -22.72 -10.89 -16.67
C PRO A 293 -21.66 -11.97 -16.87
N ALA A 294 -21.17 -12.55 -15.77
CA ALA A 294 -20.21 -13.64 -15.83
C ALA A 294 -20.74 -14.82 -16.66
N ASN A 295 -19.92 -15.29 -17.58
CA ASN A 295 -20.12 -16.51 -18.35
C ASN A 295 -18.92 -17.45 -18.14
N PRO A 296 -19.09 -18.51 -17.33
CA PRO A 296 -18.02 -19.48 -17.04
C PRO A 296 -17.47 -20.22 -18.27
N LEU A 297 -18.20 -20.19 -19.39
CA LEU A 297 -17.83 -20.87 -20.64
C LEU A 297 -17.20 -19.94 -21.67
N LYS A 298 -17.16 -18.62 -21.42
CA LYS A 298 -16.61 -17.65 -22.38
C LYS A 298 -15.73 -16.63 -21.69
N THR A 299 -14.42 -16.80 -21.89
CA THR A 299 -13.38 -15.85 -21.50
C THR A 299 -13.38 -14.65 -22.45
N PRO A 300 -13.40 -13.39 -21.98
CA PRO A 300 -13.17 -12.22 -22.83
C PRO A 300 -11.82 -12.30 -23.58
N PRO A 301 -11.71 -11.75 -24.80
CA PRO A 301 -10.46 -11.75 -25.57
C PRO A 301 -9.30 -11.05 -24.84
N HIS A 302 -9.61 -9.99 -24.12
CA HIS A 302 -8.66 -9.23 -23.32
C HIS A 302 -9.07 -9.23 -21.84
N ILE A 303 -8.23 -9.82 -20.99
CA ILE A 303 -8.37 -9.81 -19.54
C ILE A 303 -7.10 -9.20 -18.92
N ALA A 304 -7.27 -8.03 -18.31
CA ALA A 304 -6.30 -7.42 -17.43
C ALA A 304 -6.94 -7.18 -16.05
N PRO A 305 -6.18 -7.20 -14.95
CA PRO A 305 -6.70 -6.74 -13.68
C PRO A 305 -6.89 -5.21 -13.69
N VAL A 306 -7.63 -4.72 -12.69
CA VAL A 306 -7.73 -3.29 -12.36
C VAL A 306 -6.36 -2.61 -12.30
N TRP A 307 -6.30 -1.35 -12.76
CA TRP A 307 -5.05 -0.62 -13.03
C TRP A 307 -4.05 -0.64 -11.86
N TYR A 308 -4.52 -0.58 -10.61
CA TYR A 308 -3.66 -0.59 -9.42
C TYR A 308 -3.05 -1.97 -9.09
N PHE A 309 -3.35 -3.03 -9.84
CA PHE A 309 -2.63 -4.31 -9.76
C PHE A 309 -1.72 -4.57 -10.96
N THR A 310 -1.87 -3.79 -12.02
CA THR A 310 -1.19 -4.01 -13.29
C THR A 310 0.34 -3.94 -13.22
N PRO A 311 0.99 -3.12 -12.35
CA PRO A 311 2.45 -3.18 -12.22
C PRO A 311 2.95 -4.54 -11.75
N PHE A 312 2.25 -5.17 -10.80
CA PHE A 312 2.62 -6.48 -10.26
C PHE A 312 2.23 -7.61 -11.23
N TYR A 313 1.07 -7.49 -11.87
CA TYR A 313 0.63 -8.42 -12.91
C TYR A 313 1.59 -8.45 -14.11
N SER A 314 2.12 -7.30 -14.52
CA SER A 314 3.17 -7.21 -15.55
C SER A 314 4.42 -8.01 -15.19
N MET A 315 4.88 -7.95 -13.94
CA MET A 315 6.03 -8.75 -13.50
C MET A 315 5.70 -10.25 -13.51
N LEU A 316 4.48 -10.63 -13.11
CA LEU A 316 4.01 -12.02 -13.16
C LEU A 316 4.05 -12.57 -14.59
N ARG A 317 3.38 -11.90 -15.53
CA ARG A 317 3.26 -12.37 -16.92
C ARG A 317 4.57 -12.28 -17.71
N ALA A 318 5.45 -11.34 -17.35
CA ALA A 318 6.79 -11.24 -17.94
C ALA A 318 7.71 -12.38 -17.48
N THR A 319 7.30 -13.15 -16.47
CA THR A 319 8.03 -14.32 -16.00
C THR A 319 7.68 -15.53 -16.86
N THR A 320 8.55 -15.81 -17.83
CA THR A 320 8.49 -16.98 -18.72
C THR A 320 9.76 -17.79 -18.59
N SER A 321 9.82 -18.97 -19.24
CA SER A 321 11.05 -19.78 -19.27
C SER A 321 12.25 -18.97 -19.75
N THR A 322 12.06 -18.08 -20.74
CA THR A 322 13.12 -17.19 -21.25
C THR A 322 13.66 -16.26 -20.16
N SER A 323 12.80 -15.58 -19.40
CA SER A 323 13.26 -14.67 -18.33
C SER A 323 13.88 -15.44 -17.16
N VAL A 324 13.36 -16.63 -16.85
CA VAL A 324 13.96 -17.52 -15.83
C VAL A 324 15.38 -17.91 -16.23
N HIS A 325 15.63 -18.25 -17.50
CA HIS A 325 16.99 -18.52 -17.98
C HIS A 325 17.91 -17.28 -17.87
N ILE A 326 17.38 -16.08 -18.13
CA ILE A 326 18.13 -14.83 -17.92
C ILE A 326 18.48 -14.67 -16.44
N TRP A 327 17.57 -14.95 -15.52
CA TRP A 327 17.86 -14.92 -14.07
C TRP A 327 18.90 -15.94 -13.67
N MET A 328 18.86 -17.15 -14.22
CA MET A 328 19.90 -18.16 -14.00
C MET A 328 21.27 -17.66 -14.46
N ALA A 329 21.34 -17.01 -15.62
CA ALA A 329 22.60 -16.43 -16.12
C ALA A 329 23.10 -15.32 -15.20
N VAL A 330 22.22 -14.38 -14.80
CA VAL A 330 22.55 -13.29 -13.87
C VAL A 330 22.99 -13.84 -12.51
N ALA A 331 22.26 -14.79 -11.94
CA ALA A 331 22.57 -15.44 -10.68
C ALA A 331 23.90 -16.21 -10.76
N SER A 332 24.19 -16.89 -11.87
CA SER A 332 25.46 -17.57 -12.09
C SER A 332 26.63 -16.59 -12.11
N VAL A 333 26.52 -15.48 -12.85
CA VAL A 333 27.56 -14.44 -12.90
C VAL A 333 27.77 -13.82 -11.52
N ALA A 334 26.70 -13.47 -10.81
CA ALA A 334 26.78 -12.93 -9.46
C ALA A 334 27.39 -13.93 -8.46
N GLY A 335 27.01 -15.21 -8.57
CA GLY A 335 27.54 -16.30 -7.77
C GLY A 335 29.03 -16.51 -8.00
N LEU A 336 29.49 -16.51 -9.25
CA LEU A 336 30.91 -16.60 -9.61
C LEU A 336 31.73 -15.41 -9.08
N TRP A 337 31.20 -14.19 -9.24
CA TRP A 337 31.82 -13.00 -8.69
C TRP A 337 31.94 -13.06 -7.16
N ARG A 338 30.88 -13.50 -6.47
CA ARG A 338 30.89 -13.66 -5.02
C ARG A 338 31.84 -14.78 -4.58
N ALA A 339 31.88 -15.90 -5.29
CA ALA A 339 32.79 -17.00 -5.04
C ALA A 339 34.26 -16.55 -5.13
N TRP A 340 34.59 -15.74 -6.14
CA TRP A 340 35.92 -15.14 -6.27
C TRP A 340 36.30 -14.28 -5.05
N SER A 341 35.36 -13.45 -4.56
CA SER A 341 35.59 -12.64 -3.34
C SER A 341 35.77 -13.47 -2.06
N LEU A 342 35.29 -14.72 -2.06
CA LEU A 342 35.32 -15.64 -0.93
C LEU A 342 36.36 -16.77 -1.09
N ARG A 343 37.24 -16.71 -2.11
CA ARG A 343 38.20 -17.78 -2.44
C ARG A 343 39.15 -18.18 -1.30
N ARG A 344 39.30 -17.33 -0.27
CA ARG A 344 40.13 -17.58 0.92
C ARG A 344 39.34 -18.17 2.11
N HIS A 345 38.03 -18.37 1.97
CA HIS A 345 37.14 -18.83 3.05
C HIS A 345 36.38 -20.10 2.62
N PRO A 346 36.98 -21.30 2.79
CA PRO A 346 36.47 -22.54 2.19
C PRO A 346 35.05 -22.90 2.67
N LEU A 347 34.73 -22.71 3.96
CA LEU A 347 33.38 -22.95 4.48
C LEU A 347 32.34 -22.04 3.84
N ARG A 348 32.62 -20.73 3.71
CA ARG A 348 31.69 -19.78 3.09
C ARG A 348 31.53 -20.04 1.59
N LEU A 349 32.59 -20.51 0.94
CA LEU A 349 32.56 -20.91 -0.47
C LEU A 349 31.70 -22.17 -0.66
N ALA A 350 31.82 -23.17 0.21
CA ALA A 350 31.01 -24.37 0.18
C ALA A 350 29.52 -24.06 0.40
N VAL A 351 29.19 -23.20 1.38
CA VAL A 351 27.81 -22.75 1.61
C VAL A 351 27.26 -21.99 0.40
N LEU A 352 28.04 -21.08 -0.19
CA LEU A 352 27.63 -20.38 -1.40
C LEU A 352 27.41 -21.34 -2.57
N ALA A 353 28.33 -22.28 -2.79
CA ALA A 353 28.22 -23.26 -3.87
C ALA A 353 26.98 -24.15 -3.71
N ALA A 354 26.71 -24.65 -2.50
CA ALA A 354 25.52 -25.43 -2.20
C ALA A 354 24.24 -24.59 -2.42
N GLY A 355 24.21 -23.35 -1.94
CA GLY A 355 23.07 -22.45 -2.13
C GLY A 355 22.83 -22.09 -3.60
N MET A 356 23.89 -21.84 -4.36
CA MET A 356 23.81 -21.56 -5.81
C MET A 356 23.38 -22.80 -6.60
N ALA A 357 23.88 -23.99 -6.26
CA ALA A 357 23.47 -25.24 -6.88
C ALA A 357 21.97 -25.49 -6.64
N PHE A 358 21.49 -25.29 -5.41
CA PHE A 358 20.07 -25.40 -5.08
C PHE A 358 19.22 -24.37 -5.82
N LEU A 359 19.64 -23.10 -5.85
CA LEU A 359 18.93 -22.03 -6.56
C LEU A 359 18.82 -22.33 -8.06
N LEU A 360 19.92 -22.71 -8.71
CA LEU A 360 19.93 -23.02 -10.14
C LEU A 360 19.14 -24.29 -10.46
N TRP A 361 19.20 -25.31 -9.60
CA TRP A 361 18.35 -26.50 -9.72
C TRP A 361 16.87 -26.14 -9.60
N ALA A 362 16.48 -25.30 -8.63
CA ALA A 362 15.10 -24.87 -8.46
C ALA A 362 14.61 -24.04 -9.65
N LEU A 363 15.42 -23.09 -10.15
CA LEU A 363 15.10 -22.29 -11.33
C LEU A 363 14.96 -23.14 -12.60
N ALA A 364 15.74 -24.22 -12.73
CA ALA A 364 15.71 -25.11 -13.89
C ALA A 364 14.57 -26.13 -13.86
N THR A 365 14.10 -26.54 -12.68
CA THR A 365 13.14 -27.65 -12.52
C THR A 365 11.73 -27.22 -12.17
N VAL A 366 11.55 -26.06 -11.52
CA VAL A 366 10.23 -25.55 -11.15
C VAL A 366 9.67 -24.68 -12.27
N ASP A 367 8.38 -24.88 -12.57
CA ASP A 367 7.66 -24.18 -13.65
C ASP A 367 7.76 -22.64 -13.53
N ALA A 368 7.92 -21.96 -14.67
CA ALA A 368 7.92 -20.51 -14.76
C ALA A 368 6.65 -19.88 -14.17
N LYS A 369 5.49 -20.58 -14.22
CA LYS A 369 4.24 -20.17 -13.57
C LYS A 369 4.44 -19.92 -12.08
N PHE A 370 5.14 -20.81 -11.37
CA PHE A 370 5.44 -20.62 -9.95
C PHE A 370 6.33 -19.41 -9.73
N TRP A 371 7.38 -19.27 -10.54
CA TRP A 371 8.28 -18.13 -10.44
C TRP A 371 7.60 -16.80 -10.72
N GLY A 372 6.60 -16.76 -11.60
CA GLY A 372 5.77 -15.56 -11.82
C GLY A 372 5.00 -15.15 -10.56
N VAL A 373 4.48 -16.12 -9.80
CA VAL A 373 3.83 -15.88 -8.50
C VAL A 373 4.85 -15.40 -7.46
N VAL A 374 6.04 -16.01 -7.41
CA VAL A 374 7.13 -15.59 -6.52
C VAL A 374 7.57 -14.18 -6.83
N VAL A 375 7.68 -13.79 -8.10
CA VAL A 375 8.05 -12.44 -8.51
C VAL A 375 6.96 -11.44 -8.15
N MET A 376 5.70 -11.74 -8.45
CA MET A 376 4.58 -10.85 -8.10
C MET A 376 4.48 -10.62 -6.59
N GLY A 377 4.44 -11.69 -5.80
CA GLY A 377 4.38 -11.60 -4.34
C GLY A 377 5.66 -11.01 -3.76
N GLY A 378 6.82 -11.42 -4.29
CA GLY A 378 8.14 -10.92 -3.92
C GLY A 378 8.28 -9.42 -4.15
N ALA A 379 7.66 -8.85 -5.19
CA ALA A 379 7.69 -7.41 -5.44
C ALA A 379 7.05 -6.62 -4.29
N VAL A 380 5.92 -7.09 -3.76
CA VAL A 380 5.24 -6.47 -2.61
C VAL A 380 6.00 -6.76 -1.30
N ILE A 381 6.39 -8.01 -1.07
CA ILE A 381 7.10 -8.43 0.14
C ILE A 381 8.48 -7.75 0.27
N SER A 382 9.15 -7.46 -0.84
CA SER A 382 10.45 -6.74 -0.84
C SER A 382 10.35 -5.37 -0.17
N LEU A 383 9.19 -4.72 -0.21
CA LEU A 383 8.98 -3.41 0.42
C LEU A 383 9.16 -3.47 1.93
N PHE A 384 8.82 -4.59 2.59
CA PHE A 384 8.99 -4.74 4.04
C PHE A 384 10.45 -4.54 4.45
N PHE A 385 11.40 -4.92 3.59
CA PHE A 385 12.81 -4.92 3.92
C PHE A 385 13.50 -3.56 3.75
N LEU A 386 12.84 -2.56 3.16
CA LEU A 386 13.42 -1.24 2.89
C LEU A 386 14.13 -0.57 4.09
N PRO A 387 13.61 -0.62 5.34
CA PRO A 387 14.29 -0.05 6.50
C PRO A 387 15.70 -0.59 6.74
N TRP A 388 15.95 -1.85 6.34
CA TRP A 388 17.23 -2.53 6.54
C TRP A 388 18.09 -2.58 5.28
N LEU A 389 17.52 -2.24 4.12
CA LEU A 389 18.26 -2.18 2.86
C LEU A 389 18.85 -0.77 2.60
N ASP A 390 18.25 0.28 3.14
CA ASP A 390 18.73 1.66 2.98
C ASP A 390 19.81 2.05 3.99
N HIS A 391 21.04 2.09 3.51
CA HIS A 391 22.22 2.41 4.30
C HIS A 391 22.79 3.80 4.02
N SER A 392 22.04 4.70 3.38
CA SER A 392 22.49 6.07 3.19
C SER A 392 22.80 6.77 4.52
N ALA A 393 23.80 7.65 4.56
CA ALA A 393 24.11 8.40 5.77
C ALA A 393 23.00 9.39 6.17
N VAL A 394 22.18 9.83 5.20
CA VAL A 394 21.11 10.81 5.40
C VAL A 394 19.75 10.25 5.01
N LYS A 395 18.67 10.68 5.67
CA LYS A 395 17.31 10.16 5.41
C LYS A 395 16.73 10.73 4.12
N SER A 396 16.57 12.05 4.08
CA SER A 396 15.89 12.75 2.99
C SER A 396 16.71 12.79 1.71
N ILE A 397 16.05 12.56 0.57
CA ILE A 397 16.63 12.71 -0.76
C ILE A 397 17.17 14.12 -1.01
N ARG A 398 16.68 15.13 -0.28
CA ARG A 398 17.17 16.53 -0.35
C ARG A 398 18.65 16.67 -0.04
N TYR A 399 19.22 15.77 0.75
CA TYR A 399 20.62 15.83 1.16
C TYR A 399 21.45 14.67 0.62
N ARG A 400 20.83 13.72 -0.10
CA ARG A 400 21.55 12.67 -0.81
C ARG A 400 22.23 13.23 -2.07
N PRO A 401 23.22 12.50 -2.62
CA PRO A 401 23.76 12.79 -3.95
C PRO A 401 22.63 12.90 -4.99
N LYS A 402 22.71 13.87 -5.89
CA LYS A 402 21.62 14.17 -6.86
C LYS A 402 21.20 12.96 -7.70
N TRP A 403 22.14 12.06 -8.02
CA TRP A 403 21.84 10.86 -8.81
C TRP A 403 20.94 9.85 -8.08
N HIS A 404 20.84 9.90 -6.73
CA HIS A 404 19.89 9.07 -5.99
C HIS A 404 18.45 9.42 -6.35
N LEU A 405 18.18 10.71 -6.61
CA LEU A 405 16.88 11.15 -7.10
C LEU A 405 16.61 10.55 -8.49
N SER A 406 17.62 10.56 -9.38
CA SER A 406 17.50 9.92 -10.70
C SER A 406 17.18 8.44 -10.58
N VAL A 407 17.81 7.71 -9.66
CA VAL A 407 17.51 6.29 -9.40
C VAL A 407 16.09 6.07 -8.90
N LEU A 408 15.61 6.92 -7.98
CA LEU A 408 14.23 6.88 -7.52
C LEU A 408 13.22 7.21 -8.64
N LEU A 409 13.53 8.17 -9.51
CA LEU A 409 12.69 8.54 -10.65
C LEU A 409 12.64 7.44 -11.70
N VAL A 410 13.77 6.77 -11.98
CA VAL A 410 13.83 5.60 -12.87
C VAL A 410 13.01 4.45 -12.29
N PHE A 411 13.09 4.21 -10.98
CA PHE A 411 12.24 3.23 -10.30
C PHE A 411 10.75 3.57 -10.43
N ALA A 412 10.36 4.82 -10.15
CA ALA A 412 8.97 5.26 -10.25
C ALA A 412 8.44 5.16 -11.69
N LEU A 413 9.26 5.56 -12.67
CA LEU A 413 8.92 5.43 -14.08
C LEU A 413 8.77 3.96 -14.49
N ALA A 414 9.68 3.08 -14.08
CA ALA A 414 9.57 1.64 -14.33
C ALA A 414 8.28 1.06 -13.75
N PHE A 415 7.87 1.49 -12.54
CA PHE A 415 6.60 1.08 -11.93
C PHE A 415 5.39 1.54 -12.76
N VAL A 416 5.39 2.78 -13.26
CA VAL A 416 4.32 3.31 -14.12
C VAL A 416 4.27 2.58 -15.48
N VAL A 417 5.44 2.33 -16.09
CA VAL A 417 5.55 1.59 -17.35
C VAL A 417 5.05 0.15 -17.20
N LEU A 418 5.37 -0.52 -16.07
CA LEU A 418 4.81 -1.82 -15.73
C LEU A 418 3.29 -1.75 -15.58
N GLY A 419 2.75 -0.68 -14.98
CA GLY A 419 1.31 -0.47 -14.91
C GLY A 419 0.68 -0.39 -16.30
N TYR A 420 1.24 0.44 -17.18
CA TYR A 420 0.76 0.58 -18.55
C TYR A 420 0.76 -0.75 -19.32
N PHE A 421 1.89 -1.47 -19.37
CA PHE A 421 1.97 -2.76 -20.07
C PHE A 421 1.19 -3.90 -19.38
N GLY A 422 0.74 -3.70 -18.15
CA GLY A 422 -0.12 -4.67 -17.47
C GLY A 422 -1.57 -4.56 -17.91
N ILE A 423 -1.94 -3.42 -18.49
CA ILE A 423 -3.25 -3.16 -19.10
C ILE A 423 -3.25 -3.57 -20.56
N GLU A 424 -2.13 -3.41 -21.26
CA GLU A 424 -2.04 -3.72 -22.69
C GLU A 424 -2.00 -5.23 -22.99
N GLU A 425 -2.41 -5.57 -24.21
CA GLU A 425 -2.31 -6.92 -24.75
C GLU A 425 -0.84 -7.42 -24.80
N PRO A 426 -0.60 -8.74 -24.64
CA PRO A 426 0.74 -9.30 -24.78
C PRO A 426 1.35 -9.00 -26.14
N SER A 427 2.50 -8.33 -26.14
CA SER A 427 3.29 -8.08 -27.34
C SER A 427 4.77 -8.42 -27.10
N PRO A 428 5.55 -8.76 -28.15
CA PRO A 428 6.99 -9.02 -28.01
C PRO A 428 7.75 -7.83 -27.40
N THR A 429 7.40 -6.61 -27.80
CA THR A 429 8.00 -5.39 -27.26
C THR A 429 7.62 -5.17 -25.81
N GLY A 430 6.33 -5.29 -25.47
CA GLY A 430 5.85 -5.18 -24.09
C GLY A 430 6.50 -6.19 -23.16
N TYR A 431 6.69 -7.44 -23.62
CA TYR A 431 7.39 -8.48 -22.88
C TYR A 431 8.79 -8.03 -22.44
N TRP A 432 9.63 -7.59 -23.38
CA TRP A 432 11.00 -7.19 -23.05
C TRP A 432 11.05 -5.95 -22.16
N ILE A 433 10.17 -4.97 -22.40
CA ILE A 433 10.06 -3.79 -21.54
C ILE A 433 9.67 -4.17 -20.11
N SER A 434 8.68 -5.05 -19.93
CA SER A 434 8.27 -5.53 -18.61
C SER A 434 9.37 -6.33 -17.91
N VAL A 435 10.12 -7.18 -18.63
CA VAL A 435 11.31 -7.87 -18.08
C VAL A 435 12.33 -6.84 -17.59
N THR A 436 12.70 -5.85 -18.40
CA THR A 436 13.65 -4.80 -18.02
C THR A 436 13.17 -4.00 -16.81
N CYS A 437 11.90 -3.57 -16.79
CA CYS A 437 11.35 -2.82 -15.67
C CYS A 437 11.26 -3.65 -14.39
N THR A 438 11.05 -4.97 -14.51
CA THR A 438 11.10 -5.90 -13.37
C THR A 438 12.51 -5.92 -12.76
N PHE A 439 13.56 -6.00 -13.59
CA PHE A 439 14.95 -5.88 -13.11
C PHE A 439 15.23 -4.53 -12.46
N ILE A 440 14.72 -3.42 -13.01
CA ILE A 440 14.86 -2.08 -12.41
C ILE A 440 14.18 -2.05 -11.03
N TYR A 441 12.97 -2.60 -10.92
CA TYR A 441 12.21 -2.64 -9.66
C TYR A 441 12.98 -3.40 -8.57
N PHE A 442 13.37 -4.65 -8.83
CA PHE A 442 14.12 -5.45 -7.86
C PHE A 442 15.54 -4.91 -7.63
N GLY A 443 16.18 -4.38 -8.66
CA GLY A 443 17.49 -3.74 -8.57
C GLY A 443 17.46 -2.52 -7.66
N PHE A 444 16.44 -1.67 -7.76
CA PHE A 444 16.26 -0.52 -6.86
C PHE A 444 16.23 -0.95 -5.40
N ILE A 445 15.41 -1.96 -5.07
CA ILE A 445 15.22 -2.42 -3.68
C ILE A 445 16.43 -3.22 -3.20
N TRP A 446 16.79 -4.30 -3.89
CA TRP A 446 17.77 -5.26 -3.39
C TRP A 446 19.21 -4.80 -3.56
N LEU A 447 19.53 -3.89 -4.50
CA LEU A 447 20.87 -3.30 -4.58
C LEU A 447 21.03 -2.07 -3.69
N MET A 448 19.97 -1.65 -2.98
CA MET A 448 20.00 -0.51 -2.07
C MET A 448 21.12 -0.56 -1.03
N PRO A 449 21.50 -1.73 -0.45
CA PRO A 449 22.61 -1.79 0.50
C PRO A 449 23.94 -1.29 -0.05
N TRP A 450 24.12 -1.34 -1.38
CA TRP A 450 25.31 -0.86 -2.08
C TRP A 450 25.10 0.56 -2.59
N TRP A 451 24.10 0.79 -3.46
CA TRP A 451 23.98 2.08 -4.14
C TRP A 451 23.63 3.23 -3.17
N SER A 452 22.85 2.97 -2.10
CA SER A 452 22.45 4.03 -1.16
C SER A 452 23.62 4.61 -0.34
N ARG A 453 24.76 3.90 -0.28
CA ARG A 453 25.99 4.34 0.42
C ARG A 453 26.92 5.15 -0.46
N LEU A 454 26.71 5.13 -1.78
CA LEU A 454 27.63 5.74 -2.74
C LEU A 454 27.36 7.24 -2.89
N GLY A 455 28.45 8.01 -3.02
CA GLY A 455 28.45 9.46 -3.19
C GLY A 455 28.44 10.23 -1.86
N GLU A 456 28.82 11.50 -1.93
CA GLU A 456 28.92 12.37 -0.76
C GLU A 456 27.58 13.08 -0.46
N PRO A 457 27.01 12.90 0.75
CA PRO A 457 25.81 13.62 1.14
C PRO A 457 26.12 15.10 1.39
N ARG A 458 25.14 15.95 1.10
CA ARG A 458 25.16 17.36 1.51
C ARG A 458 24.91 17.47 3.02
N PRO A 459 25.43 18.51 3.69
CA PRO A 459 25.18 18.73 5.11
C PRO A 459 23.69 18.90 5.37
N VAL A 460 23.18 18.14 6.35
CA VAL A 460 21.81 18.29 6.85
C VAL A 460 21.78 19.45 7.85
N PRO A 461 20.87 20.42 7.73
CA PRO A 461 20.72 21.50 8.70
C PRO A 461 20.48 20.98 10.13
N GLU A 462 20.90 21.73 11.15
CA GLU A 462 20.61 21.39 12.56
C GLU A 462 19.15 21.64 12.96
N ARG A 463 18.49 22.55 12.25
CA ARG A 463 17.11 23.01 12.46
C ARG A 463 16.34 22.92 11.15
N LEU A 464 15.03 22.77 11.23
CA LEU A 464 14.18 22.71 10.03
C LEU A 464 14.32 23.98 9.18
N VAL A 465 14.48 23.80 7.86
CA VAL A 465 14.37 24.90 6.91
C VAL A 465 12.89 25.17 6.70
N TYR A 466 12.44 26.35 7.14
CA TYR A 466 11.06 26.78 7.06
C TYR A 466 10.98 28.17 6.46
N HIS A 467 10.16 28.30 5.42
CA HIS A 467 9.74 29.57 4.86
C HIS A 467 8.24 29.72 5.21
N PRO A 468 7.85 30.78 5.94
CA PRO A 468 6.44 31.09 6.16
C PRO A 468 5.72 31.18 4.81
N HIS A 469 4.52 30.57 4.76
CA HIS A 469 3.69 30.50 3.56
C HIS A 469 3.09 31.87 3.22
#